data_AF-A0ABD4YH16-F1
#
_entry.id   AF-A0ABD4YH16-F1
#
_cell.length_a   1.000
_cell.length_b   1.000
_cell.length_c   1.000
_cell.angle_alpha   90.00
_cell.angle_beta   90.00
_cell.angle_gamma   90.00
#
_symmetry.space_group_name_H-M   'P 1'
#
loop_
_entity.id
_entity.type
_entity.pdbx_description
1 polymer ?
#
loop_
_entity_poly.entity_id
_entity_poly.type
_entity_poly.pdbx_seq_one_letter_code
_entity_poly.pdbx_strand_id
1 'polypeptide(L)' 'MDQLLAELQKQTSLLEQIAAQNLALIEALADGDDVDPDAVPLAYLDGTPVHGGR' A
#
# COMPACT_ATOMS: atom_id res chain seq x y z
N MET A 1 -8.57 30.00 19.82
CA MET A 1 -8.44 28.55 20.01
C MET A 1 -9.19 27.77 18.94
N ASP A 2 -10.37 28.22 18.52
CA ASP A 2 -11.22 27.52 17.52
C ASP A 2 -10.55 27.30 16.15
N GLN A 3 -9.68 28.22 15.71
CA GLN A 3 -8.93 28.07 14.45
C GLN A 3 -7.95 26.90 14.47
N LEU A 4 -7.31 26.63 15.62
CA LEU A 4 -6.40 25.50 15.76
C LEU A 4 -7.17 24.18 15.70
N LEU A 5 -8.34 24.12 16.33
CA LEU A 5 -9.20 22.94 16.30
C LEU A 5 -9.71 22.66 14.87
N ALA A 6 -10.14 23.69 14.16
CA ALA A 6 -10.59 23.58 12.76
C ALA A 6 -9.47 23.07 11.84
N GLU A 7 -8.24 23.57 12.03
CA GLU A 7 -7.09 23.12 11.24
C GLU A 7 -6.73 21.66 11.55
N LEU A 8 -6.76 21.26 12.83
CA LEU A 8 -6.53 19.87 13.22
C LEU A 8 -7.58 18.93 12.61
N GLN A 9 -8.86 19.29 12.65
CA GLN A 9 -9.92 18.52 12.01
C GLN A 9 -9.71 18.36 10.50
N LYS A 10 -9.28 19.42 9.83
CA LYS A 10 -8.96 19.39 8.40
C LYS A 10 -7.78 18.46 8.11
N GLN A 11 -6.73 18.51 8.91
CA GLN A 11 -5.57 17.61 8.77
C GLN A 11 -5.95 16.15 9.02
N THR A 12 -6.75 15.86 10.04
CA THR A 12 -7.26 14.51 10.32
C THR A 12 -8.09 14.00 9.14
N SER A 13 -9.02 14.81 8.62
CA SER A 13 -9.85 14.42 7.48
C SER A 13 -9.01 14.16 6.22
N LEU A 14 -7.95 14.92 6.00
CA LEU A 14 -7.04 14.70 4.88
C LEU A 14 -6.29 13.36 5.03
N LEU A 15 -5.84 13.02 6.23
CA LEU A 15 -5.19 11.73 6.50
C LEU A 15 -6.13 10.54 6.26
N GLU A 16 -7.39 10.65 6.68
CA GLU A 16 -8.42 9.63 6.42
C GLU A 16 -8.66 9.42 4.92
N GLN A 17 -8.73 10.52 4.16
CA GLN A 17 -8.88 10.46 2.69
C GLN A 17 -7.68 9.81 2.02
N ILE A 18 -6.46 10.13 2.46
CA ILE A 18 -5.23 9.50 1.95
C ILE A 18 -5.22 8.00 2.25
N ALA A 19 -5.61 7.60 3.46
CA ALA A 19 -5.68 6.19 3.83
C ALA A 19 -6.68 5.42 2.95
N ALA A 20 -7.86 6.00 2.69
CA ALA A 20 -8.85 5.41 1.80
C ALA A 20 -8.34 5.27 0.35
N GLN A 21 -7.66 6.29 -0.17
CA GLN A 21 -7.05 6.25 -1.51
C GLN A 21 -5.95 5.20 -1.61
N ASN A 22 -5.08 5.11 -0.61
CA ASN A 22 -4.02 4.11 -0.57
C ASN A 22 -4.59 2.68 -0.54
N LEU A 23 -5.68 2.45 0.19
CA LEU A 23 -6.35 1.16 0.21
C LEU A 23 -6.89 0.80 -1.18
N ALA A 24 -7.63 1.71 -1.82
CA ALA A 24 -8.17 1.49 -3.16
C ALA A 24 -7.06 1.26 -4.20
N LEU A 25 -5.91 1.92 -4.07
CA LEU A 25 -4.76 1.71 -4.93
C LEU A 25 -4.15 0.31 -4.75
N ILE A 26 -4.00 -0.16 -3.50
CA ILE A 26 -3.49 -1.50 -3.20
C ILE A 26 -4.41 -2.56 -3.80
N GLU A 27 -5.72 -2.40 -3.63
CA GLU A 27 -6.73 -3.31 -4.19
C GLU A 27 -6.64 -3.35 -5.73
N ALA A 28 -6.58 -2.18 -6.38
CA ALA A 28 -6.46 -2.10 -7.83
C ALA A 28 -5.15 -2.71 -8.38
N LEU A 29 -4.05 -2.63 -7.63
CA LEU A 29 -2.78 -3.26 -7.99
C LEU A 29 -2.83 -4.78 -7.79
N ALA A 30 -3.48 -5.26 -6.72
CA ALA A 30 -3.65 -6.68 -6.44
C ALA A 30 -4.55 -7.38 -7.46
N ASP A 31 -5.61 -6.71 -7.92
CA ASP A 31 -6.54 -7.25 -8.93
C ASP A 31 -5.90 -7.38 -10.32
N GLY A 32 -4.81 -6.65 -10.60
CA GLY A 32 -4.11 -6.66 -11.90
C GLY A 32 -3.02 -7.72 -12.03
N ASP A 33 -2.60 -8.32 -10.92
CA ASP A 33 -1.55 -9.31 -10.83
C ASP A 33 -2.18 -10.72 -10.77
N ASP A 34 -2.41 -11.32 -11.95
CA ASP A 34 -2.80 -12.74 -12.12
C ASP A 34 -1.57 -13.63 -11.83
N VAL A 35 -0.98 -13.42 -10.65
CA VAL A 35 0.23 -14.11 -10.19
C VAL A 35 -0.22 -15.46 -9.68
N ASP A 36 0.29 -16.52 -10.32
CA ASP A 36 0.12 -17.88 -9.86
C ASP A 36 0.50 -17.96 -8.37
N PRO A 37 -0.44 -18.27 -7.45
CA PRO A 37 -0.17 -18.32 -6.02
C PRO A 37 0.86 -19.40 -5.66
N ASP A 38 1.12 -20.35 -6.56
CA ASP A 38 2.14 -21.39 -6.42
C ASP A 38 3.49 -20.98 -7.07
N ALA A 39 3.60 -19.79 -7.66
CA ALA A 39 4.85 -19.30 -8.23
C ALA A 39 5.91 -19.10 -7.14
N VAL A 40 7.06 -19.76 -7.32
CA VAL A 40 8.18 -19.65 -6.38
C VAL A 40 8.82 -18.25 -6.51
N PRO A 41 8.93 -17.47 -5.41
CA PRO A 41 9.60 -16.17 -5.45
C PRO A 41 11.07 -16.32 -5.85
N LEU A 42 11.50 -15.60 -6.89
CA LEU A 42 12.88 -15.67 -7.40
C LEU A 42 13.82 -14.66 -6.72
N ALA A 43 13.26 -13.62 -6.11
CA ALA A 43 14.00 -12.58 -5.41
C ALA A 43 13.26 -12.15 -4.13
N TYR A 44 14.02 -11.69 -3.14
CA TYR A 44 13.53 -11.00 -1.96
C TYR A 44 13.05 -9.58 -2.33
N LEU A 45 12.38 -8.91 -1.39
CA LEU A 45 11.84 -7.56 -1.60
C LEU A 45 12.90 -6.49 -1.91
N ASP A 46 14.15 -6.72 -1.52
CA ASP A 46 15.29 -5.86 -1.84
C ASP A 46 15.94 -6.19 -3.19
N GLY A 47 15.39 -7.16 -3.93
CA GLY A 47 15.89 -7.65 -5.21
C GLY A 47 17.02 -8.67 -5.11
N THR A 48 17.48 -9.04 -3.91
CA THR A 48 18.47 -10.11 -3.77
C THR A 48 17.86 -11.46 -4.17
N PRO A 49 18.58 -12.36 -4.86
CA PRO A 49 18.01 -13.61 -5.34
C PRO A 49 17.76 -14.60 -4.18
N VAL A 50 16.69 -15.38 -4.28
CA VAL A 50 16.42 -16.48 -3.34
C VAL A 50 17.34 -17.66 -3.66
N HIS A 51 18.11 -18.13 -2.68
CA HIS A 51 18.99 -19.28 -2.87
C HIS A 51 18.16 -20.56 -3.09
N GLY A 52 18.26 -21.15 -4.28
CA GLY A 52 17.60 -22.42 -4.62
C GLY A 52 16.33 -22.30 -5.47
N GLY A 53 15.95 -21.10 -5.92
CA GLY A 53 14.88 -20.94 -6.91
C GLY A 53 15.32 -21.41 -8.30
N ARG A 54 14.92 -22.61 -8.70
CA ARG A 54 14.96 -23.13 -10.07
C ARG A 54 13.65 -23.82 -10.40
#